data_AF-A0A480AQJ8-F1
#
_entry.id   AF-A0A480AQJ8-F1
#
_cell.length_a   1.000
_cell.length_b   1.000
_cell.length_c   1.000
_cell.angle_alpha   90.00
_cell.angle_beta   90.00
_cell.angle_gamma   90.00
#
_symmetry.space_group_name_H-M   'P 1'
#
loop_
_entity.id
_entity.type
_entity.pdbx_description
1 polymer ?
#
loop_
_entity_poly.entity_id
_entity_poly.type
_entity_poly.pdbx_seq_one_letter_code
_entity_poly.pdbx_strand_id
1 'polypeptide(L)'
;MKVVDFWFDALSPYAWLAFDRLPQALEGLNVVVNYQPVLLAGLLAHWGQKGPAEITPKRAWTYRQVLWQAHQQGTPLQLPKPHPFNPLALQRLAVAAAPAGGTPSRRTVELLFRHVWCRDGADPNEPAALAALHAAVAPQRDPAGDAVKAELRARTEAAVALGLFGVPTLVADGRHFFGLDALPMLRAALAGDAWFDGPGWDDGGNQPPGLQRRA
;
A
#
# COMPACT_ATOMS: atom_id res chain seq x y z
N MET A 1 -11.44 12.16 16.66
CA MET A 1 -11.34 11.62 15.29
C MET A 1 -9.99 10.94 15.18
N LYS A 2 -9.95 9.62 14.92
CA LYS A 2 -8.69 8.88 14.81
C LYS A 2 -8.10 9.07 13.41
N VAL A 3 -6.78 9.00 13.30
CA VAL A 3 -6.08 9.09 12.00
C VAL A 3 -5.47 7.73 11.68
N VAL A 4 -5.64 7.29 10.44
CA VAL A 4 -5.02 6.08 9.91
C VAL A 4 -4.15 6.46 8.71
N ASP A 5 -2.87 6.17 8.77
CA ASP A 5 -1.99 6.30 7.60
C ASP A 5 -1.99 4.99 6.80
N PHE A 6 -2.43 5.05 5.55
CA PHE A 6 -2.44 3.92 4.61
C PHE A 6 -1.21 4.00 3.69
N TRP A 7 -0.16 3.25 4.02
CA TRP A 7 1.09 3.21 3.26
C TRP A 7 0.97 2.22 2.10
N PHE A 8 1.17 2.69 0.86
CA PHE A 8 0.87 1.89 -0.32
C PHE A 8 1.83 2.09 -1.49
N ASP A 9 1.91 1.05 -2.31
CA ASP A 9 2.44 1.07 -3.67
C ASP A 9 1.37 0.53 -4.63
N ALA A 10 1.07 1.26 -5.70
CA ALA A 10 0.09 0.85 -6.72
C ALA A 10 0.45 -0.50 -7.37
N LEU A 11 1.74 -0.89 -7.33
CA LEU A 11 2.24 -2.21 -7.72
C LEU A 11 1.67 -3.36 -6.89
N SER A 12 1.20 -3.14 -5.66
CA SER A 12 0.79 -4.24 -4.77
C SER A 12 -0.69 -4.63 -4.98
N PRO A 13 -0.99 -5.88 -5.37
CA PRO A 13 -2.38 -6.33 -5.49
C PRO A 13 -3.07 -6.40 -4.12
N TYR A 14 -2.35 -6.72 -3.04
CA TYR A 14 -2.93 -6.70 -1.70
C TYR A 14 -3.23 -5.27 -1.24
N ALA A 15 -2.48 -4.26 -1.72
CA ALA A 15 -2.78 -2.86 -1.41
C ALA A 15 -4.05 -2.40 -2.11
N TRP A 16 -4.28 -2.84 -3.35
CA TRP A 16 -5.55 -2.61 -4.05
C TRP A 16 -6.74 -3.23 -3.30
N LEU A 17 -6.65 -4.52 -2.95
CA LEU A 17 -7.73 -5.20 -2.23
C LEU A 17 -8.00 -4.57 -0.85
N ALA A 18 -6.94 -4.23 -0.11
CA ALA A 18 -7.10 -3.56 1.18
C ALA A 18 -7.75 -2.17 1.02
N PHE A 19 -7.35 -1.40 0.00
CA PHE A 19 -7.93 -0.09 -0.29
C PHE A 19 -9.42 -0.17 -0.65
N ASP A 20 -9.81 -1.16 -1.47
CA ASP A 20 -11.21 -1.36 -1.87
C ASP A 20 -12.08 -1.80 -0.68
N ARG A 21 -11.53 -2.65 0.20
CA ARG A 21 -12.21 -3.17 1.40
C ARG A 21 -12.19 -2.22 2.60
N LEU A 22 -11.33 -1.20 2.58
CA LEU A 22 -11.11 -0.29 3.70
C LEU A 22 -12.38 0.45 4.17
N PRO A 23 -13.25 0.99 3.29
CA PRO A 23 -14.47 1.67 3.71
C PRO A 23 -15.37 0.79 4.59
N GLN A 24 -15.54 -0.49 4.22
CA GLN A 24 -16.32 -1.42 5.01
C GLN A 24 -15.60 -1.80 6.31
N ALA A 25 -14.28 -1.92 6.30
CA ALA A 25 -13.52 -2.16 7.53
C ALA A 25 -13.66 -1.01 8.55
N LEU A 26 -13.79 0.24 8.07
CA LEU A 26 -13.92 1.43 8.89
C LEU A 26 -15.38 1.85 9.15
N GLU A 27 -16.37 1.12 8.63
CA GLU A 27 -17.78 1.47 8.74
C GLU A 27 -18.21 1.61 10.21
N GLY A 28 -18.84 2.75 10.51
CA GLY A 28 -19.29 3.12 11.87
C GLY A 28 -18.22 3.81 12.74
N LEU A 29 -16.98 3.97 12.25
CA LEU A 29 -15.89 4.60 13.00
C LEU A 29 -15.63 6.04 12.54
N ASN A 30 -15.30 6.94 13.47
CA ASN A 30 -14.92 8.33 13.17
C ASN A 30 -13.41 8.44 12.88
N VAL A 31 -13.04 8.14 11.63
CA VAL A 31 -11.64 7.98 11.18
C VAL A 31 -11.37 8.84 9.94
N VAL A 32 -10.19 9.44 9.88
CA VAL A 32 -9.62 10.02 8.66
C VAL A 32 -8.48 9.14 8.17
N VAL A 33 -8.44 8.89 6.86
CA VAL A 33 -7.38 8.11 6.22
C VAL A 33 -6.47 9.03 5.42
N ASN A 34 -5.18 9.01 5.74
CA ASN A 34 -4.12 9.64 4.98
C ASN A 34 -3.46 8.58 4.08
N TYR A 35 -3.49 8.76 2.76
CA TYR A 35 -2.87 7.80 1.85
C TYR A 35 -1.41 8.18 1.62
N GLN A 36 -0.47 7.32 2.00
CA GLN A 36 0.97 7.59 1.99
C GLN A 36 1.65 6.78 0.85
N PRO A 37 1.96 7.40 -0.31
CA PRO A 37 2.64 6.69 -1.40
C PRO A 37 4.10 6.41 -1.03
N VAL A 38 4.55 5.18 -1.26
CA VAL A 38 5.95 4.75 -1.08
C VAL A 38 6.40 3.87 -2.25
N LEU A 39 7.70 3.66 -2.39
CA LEU A 39 8.21 2.63 -3.31
C LEU A 39 8.48 1.34 -2.54
N LEU A 40 7.73 0.28 -2.85
CA LEU A 40 7.92 -1.05 -2.23
C LEU A 40 9.35 -1.55 -2.43
N ALA A 41 9.95 -1.29 -3.59
CA ALA A 41 11.34 -1.64 -3.86
C ALA A 41 12.32 -1.03 -2.84
N GLY A 42 12.04 0.18 -2.33
CA GLY A 42 12.87 0.81 -1.30
C GLY A 42 12.78 0.10 0.06
N LEU A 43 11.57 -0.33 0.45
CA LEU A 43 11.35 -1.12 1.66
C LEU A 43 12.06 -2.48 1.55
N LEU A 44 11.85 -3.18 0.43
CA LEU A 44 12.47 -4.48 0.16
C LEU A 44 14.00 -4.41 0.19
N ALA A 45 14.58 -3.39 -0.46
CA ALA A 45 16.03 -3.17 -0.47
C ALA A 45 16.59 -2.92 0.94
N HIS A 46 15.91 -2.10 1.75
CA HIS A 46 16.36 -1.81 3.12
C HIS A 46 16.43 -3.07 3.98
N TRP A 47 15.41 -3.94 3.89
CA TRP A 47 15.35 -5.18 4.68
C TRP A 47 16.05 -6.38 4.03
N GLY A 48 16.70 -6.21 2.87
CA GLY A 48 17.34 -7.30 2.13
C GLY A 48 16.36 -8.37 1.63
N GLN A 49 15.11 -7.99 1.35
CA GLN A 49 14.05 -8.89 0.94
C GLN A 49 13.84 -8.87 -0.59
N LYS A 50 13.44 -10.01 -1.15
CA LYS A 50 12.85 -10.05 -2.49
C LYS A 50 11.34 -9.92 -2.39
N GLY A 51 10.74 -9.20 -3.32
CA GLY A 51 9.29 -9.14 -3.46
C GLY A 51 8.70 -10.53 -3.75
N PRO A 52 7.47 -10.84 -3.28
CA PRO A 52 6.85 -12.15 -3.53
C PRO A 52 6.78 -12.53 -5.01
N ALA A 53 6.55 -11.55 -5.89
CA ALA A 53 6.46 -11.75 -7.34
C ALA A 53 7.82 -12.02 -8.01
N GLU A 54 8.94 -11.76 -7.33
CA GLU A 54 10.29 -12.06 -7.84
C GLU A 54 10.69 -13.51 -7.60
N ILE A 55 9.96 -14.24 -6.74
CA ILE A 55 10.22 -15.63 -6.41
C ILE A 55 9.18 -16.51 -7.13
N THR A 56 9.55 -17.16 -8.24
CA THR A 56 8.63 -17.88 -9.15
C THR A 56 7.50 -18.68 -8.47
N PRO A 57 7.76 -19.62 -7.53
CA PRO A 57 6.68 -20.36 -6.89
C PRO A 57 5.79 -19.48 -5.98
N LYS A 58 6.38 -18.50 -5.28
CA LYS A 58 5.60 -17.54 -4.47
C LYS A 58 4.76 -16.62 -5.37
N ARG A 59 5.29 -16.16 -6.50
CA ARG A 59 4.55 -15.38 -7.50
C ARG A 59 3.29 -16.10 -7.95
N ALA A 60 3.41 -17.37 -8.35
CA ALA A 60 2.27 -18.17 -8.81
C ALA A 60 1.21 -18.32 -7.71
N TRP A 61 1.64 -18.56 -6.46
CA TRP A 61 0.73 -18.62 -5.32
C TRP A 61 0.05 -17.27 -5.04
N THR A 62 0.82 -16.19 -4.96
CA THR A 62 0.30 -14.83 -4.75
C THR A 62 -0.77 -14.49 -5.77
N TYR A 63 -0.56 -14.78 -7.06
CA TYR A 63 -1.56 -14.51 -8.10
C TYR A 63 -2.85 -15.29 -7.92
N ARG A 64 -2.76 -16.59 -7.58
CA ARG A 64 -3.94 -17.41 -7.28
C ARG A 64 -4.70 -16.87 -6.07
N GLN A 65 -3.97 -16.52 -5.01
CA GLN A 65 -4.56 -16.06 -3.76
C GLN A 65 -5.23 -14.69 -3.94
N VAL A 66 -4.59 -13.72 -4.61
CA VAL A 66 -5.18 -12.39 -4.79
C VAL A 66 -6.41 -12.43 -5.69
N LEU A 67 -6.42 -13.27 -6.74
CA LEU A 67 -7.60 -13.48 -7.57
C LEU A 67 -8.75 -14.11 -6.77
N TRP A 68 -8.46 -15.08 -5.91
CA TRP A 68 -9.45 -15.68 -5.02
C TRP A 68 -10.03 -14.66 -4.03
N GLN A 69 -9.17 -13.86 -3.38
CA GLN A 69 -9.61 -12.84 -2.44
C GLN A 69 -10.42 -11.74 -3.12
N ALA A 70 -10.02 -11.31 -4.31
CA ALA A 70 -10.78 -10.37 -5.14
C ALA A 70 -12.19 -10.90 -5.44
N HIS A 71 -12.28 -12.16 -5.88
CA HIS A 71 -13.56 -12.83 -6.13
C HIS A 71 -14.45 -12.86 -4.88
N GLN A 72 -13.90 -13.25 -3.72
CA GLN A 72 -14.65 -13.29 -2.46
C GLN A 72 -15.11 -11.91 -1.98
N GLN A 73 -14.35 -10.85 -2.28
CA GLN A 73 -14.69 -9.47 -1.92
C GLN A 73 -15.64 -8.79 -2.93
N GLY A 74 -15.75 -9.33 -4.15
CA GLY A 74 -16.42 -8.65 -5.27
C GLY A 74 -15.59 -7.52 -5.87
N THR A 75 -14.31 -7.41 -5.53
CA THR A 75 -13.39 -6.38 -6.04
C THR A 75 -12.91 -6.75 -7.44
N PRO A 76 -13.08 -5.88 -8.45
CA PRO A 76 -12.50 -6.12 -9.77
C PRO A 76 -10.97 -6.19 -9.69
N LEU A 77 -10.38 -7.28 -10.17
CA LEU A 77 -8.93 -7.46 -10.23
C LEU A 77 -8.54 -8.25 -11.48
N GLN A 78 -7.73 -7.63 -12.32
CA GLN A 78 -7.19 -8.18 -13.55
C GLN A 78 -5.67 -7.96 -13.49
N LEU A 79 -4.90 -9.05 -13.51
CA LEU A 79 -3.45 -8.99 -13.37
C LEU A 79 -2.82 -8.36 -14.63
N PRO A 80 -2.02 -7.28 -14.50
CA PRO A 80 -1.22 -6.78 -15.61
C PRO A 80 -0.31 -7.87 -16.16
N LYS A 81 -0.27 -8.03 -17.49
CA LYS A 81 0.68 -8.93 -18.16
C LYS A 81 2.14 -8.67 -17.74
N PRO A 82 2.61 -7.41 -17.60
CA PRO A 82 3.99 -7.15 -17.20
C PRO A 82 4.22 -7.13 -15.68
N HIS A 83 3.30 -7.64 -14.85
CA HIS A 83 3.51 -7.62 -13.40
C HIS A 83 4.64 -8.61 -12.96
N PRO A 84 5.62 -8.18 -12.15
CA PRO A 84 5.79 -6.84 -11.59
C PRO A 84 6.38 -5.82 -12.60
N PHE A 85 5.86 -4.59 -12.56
CA PHE A 85 6.27 -3.48 -13.42
C PHE A 85 6.91 -2.35 -12.59
N ASN A 86 7.46 -1.31 -13.24
CA ASN A 86 7.99 -0.13 -12.55
C ASN A 86 6.84 0.84 -12.14
N PRO A 87 6.57 1.06 -10.83
CA PRO A 87 5.45 1.92 -10.40
C PRO A 87 5.81 3.40 -10.24
N LEU A 88 7.05 3.80 -10.56
CA LEU A 88 7.58 5.12 -10.23
C LEU A 88 6.75 6.28 -10.79
N ALA A 89 6.23 6.15 -12.02
CA ALA A 89 5.36 7.15 -12.62
C ALA A 89 4.05 7.31 -11.83
N LEU A 90 3.45 6.20 -11.39
CA LEU A 90 2.21 6.18 -10.62
C LEU A 90 2.41 6.77 -9.22
N GLN A 91 3.51 6.42 -8.56
CA GLN A 91 3.79 6.91 -7.20
C GLN A 91 4.15 8.39 -7.18
N ARG A 92 4.87 8.88 -8.20
CA ARG A 92 5.09 10.32 -8.35
C ARG A 92 3.81 11.06 -8.65
N LEU A 93 2.93 10.50 -9.49
CA LEU A 93 1.61 11.08 -9.77
C LEU A 93 0.75 11.15 -8.50
N ALA A 94 0.80 10.13 -7.64
CA ALA A 94 0.12 10.12 -6.34
C ALA A 94 0.58 11.29 -5.45
N VAL A 95 1.90 11.49 -5.32
CA VAL A 95 2.47 12.59 -4.53
C VAL A 95 2.09 13.94 -5.14
N ALA A 96 2.23 14.09 -6.46
CA ALA A 96 1.96 15.32 -7.19
C ALA A 96 0.48 15.76 -7.17
N ALA A 97 -0.45 14.84 -6.88
CA ALA A 97 -1.88 15.14 -6.77
C ALA A 97 -2.27 15.93 -5.51
N ALA A 98 -1.35 16.10 -4.56
CA ALA A 98 -1.52 16.87 -3.33
C ALA A 98 -0.57 18.07 -3.30
N PRO A 99 -0.84 19.11 -2.48
CA PRO A 99 0.16 20.14 -2.19
C PRO A 99 1.38 19.52 -1.48
N ALA A 100 2.49 20.26 -1.43
CA ALA A 100 3.70 19.80 -0.74
C ALA A 100 3.40 19.44 0.73
N GLY A 101 3.81 18.23 1.13
CA GLY A 101 3.52 17.68 2.47
C GLY A 101 2.11 17.13 2.67
N GLY A 102 1.18 17.31 1.71
CA GLY A 102 -0.16 16.73 1.75
C GLY A 102 -0.21 15.28 1.28
N THR A 103 -1.37 14.63 1.35
CA THR A 103 -1.58 13.27 0.83
C THR A 103 -2.62 13.25 -0.29
N PRO A 104 -2.52 12.34 -1.28
CA PRO A 104 -3.53 12.20 -2.32
C PRO A 104 -4.90 11.87 -1.74
N SER A 105 -5.94 12.38 -2.38
CA SER A 105 -7.32 12.02 -2.06
C SER A 105 -7.60 10.53 -2.32
N ARG A 106 -8.64 9.99 -1.66
CA ARG A 106 -9.12 8.63 -1.97
C ARG A 106 -9.41 8.45 -3.47
N ARG A 107 -10.05 9.43 -4.11
CA ARG A 107 -10.35 9.41 -5.56
C ARG A 107 -9.08 9.22 -6.38
N THR A 108 -8.01 9.96 -6.07
CA THR A 108 -6.74 9.82 -6.76
C THR A 108 -6.18 8.41 -6.61
N VAL A 109 -6.14 7.89 -5.39
CA VAL A 109 -5.61 6.54 -5.11
C VAL A 109 -6.44 5.46 -5.82
N GLU A 110 -7.76 5.62 -5.88
CA GLU A 110 -8.64 4.73 -6.63
C GLU A 110 -8.34 4.75 -8.13
N LEU A 111 -8.14 5.93 -8.73
CA LEU A 111 -7.76 6.04 -10.13
C LEU A 111 -6.44 5.31 -10.42
N LEU A 112 -5.44 5.44 -9.55
CA LEU A 112 -4.16 4.76 -9.68
C LEU A 112 -4.31 3.24 -9.62
N PHE A 113 -5.05 2.72 -8.63
CA PHE A 113 -5.25 1.28 -8.51
C PHE A 113 -6.08 0.72 -9.66
N ARG A 114 -7.18 1.38 -10.06
CA ARG A 114 -7.99 0.92 -11.20
C ARG A 114 -7.22 0.96 -12.51
N HIS A 115 -6.32 1.93 -12.68
CA HIS A 115 -5.40 1.97 -13.82
C HIS A 115 -4.48 0.75 -13.89
N VAL A 116 -4.06 0.22 -12.74
CA VAL A 116 -3.24 -1.00 -12.72
C VAL A 116 -4.11 -2.25 -12.85
N TRP A 117 -5.17 -2.37 -12.05
CA TRP A 117 -5.83 -3.65 -11.77
C TRP A 117 -7.17 -3.85 -12.49
N CYS A 118 -7.64 -2.87 -13.28
CA CYS A 118 -8.97 -2.92 -13.92
C CYS A 118 -8.92 -2.58 -15.43
N ARG A 119 -7.86 -2.97 -16.13
CA ARG A 119 -7.63 -2.71 -17.56
C ARG A 119 -7.29 -3.95 -18.40
N ASP A 120 -7.96 -5.07 -18.13
CA ASP A 120 -7.85 -6.35 -18.84
C ASP A 120 -6.40 -6.85 -19.03
N GLY A 121 -5.56 -6.62 -18.01
CA GLY A 121 -4.15 -6.99 -18.01
C GLY A 121 -3.24 -6.12 -18.87
N ALA A 122 -3.69 -4.93 -19.28
CA ALA A 122 -2.88 -3.93 -19.98
C ALA A 122 -1.64 -3.52 -19.18
N ASP A 123 -0.63 -2.99 -19.89
CA ASP A 123 0.57 -2.43 -19.27
C ASP A 123 0.23 -1.10 -18.57
N PRO A 124 0.49 -0.97 -17.26
CA PRO A 124 0.30 0.29 -16.54
C PRO A 124 1.25 1.40 -16.98
N ASN A 125 2.36 1.07 -17.65
CA ASN A 125 3.36 2.01 -18.14
C ASN A 125 3.20 2.38 -19.63
N GLU A 126 2.12 1.91 -20.28
CA GLU A 126 1.80 2.31 -21.64
C GLU A 126 1.66 3.85 -21.73
N PRO A 127 2.38 4.56 -22.63
CA PRO A 127 2.42 6.01 -22.66
C PRO A 127 1.05 6.69 -22.79
N ALA A 128 0.18 6.16 -23.67
CA ALA A 128 -1.16 6.70 -23.87
C ALA A 128 -2.03 6.55 -22.62
N ALA A 129 -1.90 5.43 -21.92
CA ALA A 129 -2.63 5.18 -20.69
C ALA A 129 -2.14 6.06 -19.53
N LEU A 130 -0.82 6.24 -19.40
CA LEU A 130 -0.25 7.17 -18.42
C LEU A 130 -0.69 8.62 -18.68
N ALA A 131 -0.76 9.04 -19.95
CA ALA A 131 -1.26 10.37 -20.31
C ALA A 131 -2.75 10.55 -19.94
N ALA A 132 -3.59 9.55 -20.21
CA ALA A 132 -5.00 9.57 -19.83
C ALA A 132 -5.18 9.61 -18.30
N LEU A 133 -4.40 8.81 -17.56
CA LEU A 133 -4.39 8.83 -16.10
C LEU A 133 -3.94 10.18 -15.55
N HIS A 134 -2.88 10.77 -16.12
CA HIS A 134 -2.40 12.09 -15.73
C HIS A 134 -3.49 13.16 -15.89
N ALA A 135 -4.23 13.14 -17.00
CA ALA A 135 -5.35 14.04 -17.21
C ALA A 135 -6.50 13.81 -16.20
N ALA A 136 -6.83 12.55 -15.89
CA ALA A 136 -7.89 12.21 -14.95
C ALA A 136 -7.56 12.56 -13.48
N VAL A 137 -6.29 12.43 -13.10
CA VAL A 137 -5.77 12.82 -11.80
C VAL A 137 -5.67 14.33 -11.67
N ALA A 138 -5.26 15.03 -12.74
CA ALA A 138 -5.01 16.47 -12.77
C ALA A 138 -4.10 16.93 -11.62
N PRO A 139 -2.82 16.52 -11.61
CA PRO A 139 -1.93 16.76 -10.48
C PRO A 139 -1.73 18.27 -10.24
N GLN A 140 -1.57 18.64 -8.97
CA GLN A 140 -1.37 20.04 -8.54
C GLN A 140 0.08 20.50 -8.74
N ARG A 141 0.99 19.55 -8.91
CA ARG A 141 2.43 19.75 -9.07
C ARG A 141 2.94 18.94 -10.25
N ASP A 142 4.13 19.24 -10.74
CA ASP A 142 4.79 18.43 -11.78
C ASP A 142 5.27 17.08 -11.19
N PRO A 143 4.72 15.92 -11.63
CA PRO A 143 5.18 14.62 -11.18
C PRO A 143 6.63 14.30 -11.55
N ALA A 144 7.18 14.94 -12.58
CA ALA A 144 8.57 14.81 -13.00
C ALA A 144 9.51 15.80 -12.31
N GLY A 145 8.97 16.74 -11.51
CA GLY A 145 9.73 17.76 -10.80
C GLY A 145 10.55 17.21 -9.64
N ASP A 146 11.70 17.82 -9.36
CA ASP A 146 12.64 17.32 -8.34
C ASP A 146 12.05 17.35 -6.93
N ALA A 147 11.17 18.30 -6.63
CA ALA A 147 10.45 18.36 -5.36
C ALA A 147 9.58 17.10 -5.12
N VAL A 148 8.87 16.62 -6.14
CA VAL A 148 8.04 15.41 -6.05
C VAL A 148 8.92 14.15 -5.94
N LYS A 149 10.04 14.10 -6.68
CA LYS A 149 11.00 12.99 -6.57
C LYS A 149 11.59 12.89 -5.15
N ALA A 150 12.02 14.02 -4.60
CA ALA A 150 12.58 14.10 -3.26
C ALA A 150 11.56 13.73 -2.20
N GLU A 151 10.31 14.19 -2.35
CA GLU A 151 9.23 13.88 -1.40
C GLU A 151 8.86 12.39 -1.41
N LEU A 152 8.74 11.74 -2.57
CA LEU A 152 8.50 10.30 -2.64
C LEU A 152 9.63 9.49 -1.98
N ARG A 153 10.88 9.92 -2.19
CA ARG A 153 12.05 9.32 -1.54
C ARG A 153 11.96 9.47 -0.03
N ALA A 154 11.74 10.69 0.47
CA ALA A 154 11.62 10.98 1.89
C ALA A 154 10.48 10.21 2.56
N ARG A 155 9.33 10.04 1.89
CA ARG A 155 8.23 9.19 2.37
C ARG A 155 8.64 7.73 2.51
N THR A 156 9.38 7.21 1.54
CA THR A 156 9.87 5.82 1.58
C THR A 156 10.90 5.65 2.70
N GLU A 157 11.79 6.62 2.91
CA GLU A 157 12.75 6.65 4.02
C GLU A 157 12.04 6.77 5.38
N ALA A 158 10.97 7.56 5.48
CA ALA A 158 10.14 7.66 6.69
C ALA A 158 9.42 6.34 7.00
N ALA A 159 8.88 5.66 5.99
CA ALA A 159 8.29 4.32 6.15
C ALA A 159 9.31 3.30 6.67
N VAL A 160 10.54 3.33 6.14
CA VAL A 160 11.65 2.52 6.67
C VAL A 160 11.95 2.87 8.13
N ALA A 161 12.05 4.14 8.48
CA ALA A 161 12.33 4.59 9.85
C ALA A 161 11.23 4.18 10.84
N LEU A 162 9.98 4.07 10.38
CA LEU A 162 8.86 3.50 11.13
C LEU A 162 8.91 1.97 11.24
N GLY A 163 9.88 1.28 10.64
CA GLY A 163 9.96 -0.18 10.67
C GLY A 163 9.02 -0.87 9.67
N LEU A 164 8.44 -0.15 8.70
CA LEU A 164 7.57 -0.75 7.70
C LEU A 164 8.38 -1.62 6.74
N PHE A 165 7.92 -2.85 6.50
CA PHE A 165 8.61 -3.84 5.67
C PHE A 165 7.86 -4.23 4.40
N GLY A 166 6.65 -3.72 4.19
CA GLY A 166 5.87 -3.99 2.99
C GLY A 166 4.62 -3.11 2.87
N VAL A 167 3.87 -3.35 1.79
CA VAL A 167 2.60 -2.65 1.52
C VAL A 167 1.47 -3.64 1.20
N PRO A 168 0.22 -3.34 1.59
CA PRO A 168 -0.17 -2.16 2.35
C PRO A 168 0.24 -2.31 3.82
N THR A 169 0.59 -1.20 4.47
CA THR A 169 0.63 -1.15 5.93
C THR A 169 -0.24 0.00 6.40
N LEU A 170 -1.12 -0.27 7.35
CA LEU A 170 -1.96 0.73 7.98
C LEU A 170 -1.36 1.07 9.35
N VAL A 171 -1.21 2.35 9.66
CA VAL A 171 -0.67 2.82 10.94
C VAL A 171 -1.74 3.62 11.66
N ALA A 172 -2.04 3.24 12.91
CA ALA A 172 -3.02 3.91 13.76
C ALA A 172 -2.57 3.86 15.22
N ASP A 173 -2.61 4.99 15.92
CA ASP A 173 -2.22 5.10 17.33
C ASP A 173 -0.86 4.44 17.65
N GLY A 174 0.12 4.62 16.74
CA GLY A 174 1.48 4.05 16.87
C GLY A 174 1.60 2.56 16.55
N ARG A 175 0.51 1.86 16.23
CA ARG A 175 0.47 0.43 15.90
C ARG A 175 0.48 0.21 14.39
N HIS A 176 1.14 -0.86 13.93
CA HIS A 176 1.27 -1.21 12.51
C HIS A 176 0.45 -2.45 12.17
N PHE A 177 -0.38 -2.36 11.13
CA PHE A 177 -1.24 -3.42 10.64
C PHE A 177 -0.87 -3.72 9.18
N PHE A 178 -0.04 -4.74 8.96
CA PHE A 178 0.47 -5.10 7.65
C PHE A 178 -0.48 -6.06 6.92
N GLY A 179 -0.84 -5.71 5.68
CA GLY A 179 -1.60 -6.58 4.79
C GLY A 179 -3.13 -6.35 4.81
N LEU A 180 -3.80 -6.95 3.83
CA LEU A 180 -5.26 -6.99 3.73
C LEU A 180 -5.90 -7.78 4.89
N ASP A 181 -5.24 -8.85 5.30
CA ASP A 181 -5.64 -9.74 6.38
C ASP A 181 -5.57 -9.08 7.77
N ALA A 182 -4.87 -7.96 7.90
CA ALA A 182 -4.84 -7.16 9.12
C ALA A 182 -6.02 -6.17 9.25
N LEU A 183 -6.90 -6.02 8.25
CA LEU A 183 -8.05 -5.10 8.35
C LEU A 183 -9.00 -5.41 9.53
N PRO A 184 -9.35 -6.68 9.84
CA PRO A 184 -10.13 -7.01 11.03
C PRO A 184 -9.41 -6.60 12.32
N MET A 185 -8.09 -6.78 12.37
CA MET A 185 -7.24 -6.42 13.51
C MET A 185 -7.20 -4.89 13.71
N LEU A 186 -7.04 -4.13 12.62
CA LEU A 186 -7.13 -2.67 12.65
C LEU A 186 -8.49 -2.20 13.17
N ARG A 187 -9.59 -2.79 12.67
CA ARG A 187 -10.95 -2.44 13.11
C ARG A 187 -11.11 -2.66 14.61
N ALA A 188 -10.67 -3.81 15.13
CA ALA A 188 -10.74 -4.11 16.56
C ALA A 188 -9.95 -3.09 17.39
N ALA A 189 -8.73 -2.73 16.97
CA ALA A 189 -7.94 -1.70 17.64
C ALA A 189 -8.62 -0.33 17.63
N LEU A 190 -9.17 0.08 16.47
CA LEU A 190 -9.86 1.36 16.34
C LEU A 190 -11.15 1.41 17.17
N ALA A 191 -11.84 0.27 17.33
CA ALA A 191 -13.03 0.12 18.15
C ALA A 191 -12.74 0.03 19.66
N GLY A 192 -11.46 -0.02 20.08
CA GLY A 192 -11.07 -0.07 21.49
C GLY A 192 -11.21 -1.45 22.11
N ASP A 193 -10.93 -2.51 21.34
CA ASP A 193 -10.80 -3.86 21.91
C ASP A 193 -9.70 -3.87 22.98
N ALA A 194 -10.08 -4.22 24.21
CA ALA A 194 -9.22 -4.16 25.39
C ALA A 194 -7.97 -5.06 25.30
N TRP A 195 -7.96 -6.03 24.37
CA TRP A 195 -6.76 -6.83 24.11
C TRP A 195 -5.54 -5.95 23.72
N PHE A 196 -5.76 -4.83 23.03
CA PHE A 196 -4.70 -3.90 22.62
C PHE A 196 -4.14 -3.05 23.76
N ASP A 197 -4.88 -2.93 24.87
CA ASP A 197 -4.46 -2.19 26.08
C ASP A 197 -3.83 -3.13 27.12
N GLY A 198 -3.97 -4.44 26.93
CA GLY A 198 -3.25 -5.47 27.67
C GLY A 198 -1.83 -5.68 27.14
N PRO A 199 -1.02 -6.48 27.85
CA PRO A 199 0.38 -6.68 27.49
C PRO A 199 0.56 -7.52 26.21
N GLY A 200 -0.48 -8.21 25.73
CA GLY A 200 -0.37 -9.18 24.63
C GLY A 200 0.17 -8.60 23.32
N TRP A 201 -0.14 -7.34 23.01
CA TRP A 201 0.41 -6.65 21.83
C TRP A 201 1.92 -6.42 21.99
N ASP A 202 2.34 -5.79 23.08
CA ASP A 202 3.74 -5.44 23.31
C ASP A 202 4.60 -6.69 23.58
N ASP A 203 4.13 -7.63 24.39
CA ASP A 203 4.82 -8.89 24.68
C ASP A 203 5.02 -9.72 23.41
N GLY A 204 4.05 -9.71 22.49
CA GLY A 204 4.17 -10.38 21.20
C GLY A 204 5.26 -9.76 20.32
N GLY A 205 5.35 -8.43 20.30
CA GLY A 205 6.38 -7.68 19.56
C GLY A 205 7.78 -7.76 20.18
N ASN A 206 7.86 -7.94 21.50
CA ASN A 206 9.11 -7.95 22.27
C ASN A 206 9.70 -9.36 22.50
N GLN A 207 9.18 -10.40 21.83
CA GLN A 207 9.75 -11.73 21.95
C GLN A 207 11.23 -11.72 21.48
N PRO A 208 12.15 -12.31 22.25
CA PRO A 208 13.56 -12.33 21.89
C PRO A 208 13.75 -13.12 20.58
N PRO A 209 14.77 -12.76 19.78
CA PRO A 209 15.07 -13.49 18.55
C PRO A 209 15.33 -14.98 18.86
N GLY A 210 14.63 -15.84 18.12
CA GLY A 210 14.84 -17.30 18.19
C GLY A 210 16.11 -17.75 17.46
N LEU A 211 16.15 -19.02 17.07
CA LEU A 211 17.26 -19.62 16.35
C LEU A 211 17.63 -18.83 15.08
N GLN A 212 18.85 -18.30 15.05
CA GLN A 212 19.39 -17.61 13.89
C GLN A 212 19.99 -18.63 12.92
N ARG A 213 19.66 -18.51 11.62
CA ARG A 213 20.30 -19.33 10.59
C ARG A 213 21.79 -18.96 10.55
N ARG A 214 22.67 -19.97 10.51
CA ARG A 214 24.09 -19.73 10.19
C ARG A 214 24.17 -19.27 8.74
N ALA A 215 24.90 -18.18 8.53
CA ALA A 215 25.20 -17.66 7.20
C ALA A 215 26.05 -18.66 6.41
#